data_AF-A0A2E8RIQ2-F1
#
_entry.id   AF-A0A2E8RIQ2-F1
#
_cell.length_a   1.000
_cell.length_b   1.000
_cell.length_c   1.000
_cell.angle_alpha   90.00
_cell.angle_beta   90.00
_cell.angle_gamma   90.00
#
_symmetry.space_group_name_H-M   'P 1'
#
loop_
_entity.id
_entity.type
_entity.pdbx_description
1 polymer ?
#
loop_
_entity_poly.entity_id
_entity_poly.type
_entity_poly.pdbx_seq_one_letter_code
_entity_poly.pdbx_strand_id
1 'polypeptide(L)'
;MKKYDINQFPRKPLQTTVIGSYPLPGWLEFSAQNLDQFGSEDLAELQSDAVTTVVQDQLRAGLDMITDGEQSRLDFNLSFYGFLQGIKMESTTSRLFGPPAHDQRGKHQIVGQLSAPKGLGTLSDFKKLKQSVAHLDTTPILKASVPGPYTLSGRLLPNSDYIDRYAITEALIPIVQQEIVNLVNAGCQELTVDEPSMSCYAHREDPIRLVDIFNRTVAPVSGKVRLSIHLCFGNYKGRAVGLRQYKPMFPHFLEMDVNEIHLEMASREFSELDIISSIAKVKDVAVGIIDVKSYYIETVSDIADRVRRCLAYAPAEKLSFAPDCGLSQTARWAARKKLTNMVAGVDVVRGELGLC
;
A
#
# COMPACT_ATOMS: atom_id res chain seq x y z
N MET A 1 -1.03 21.89 15.62
CA MET A 1 -1.50 20.53 15.31
C MET A 1 -3.02 20.50 15.37
N LYS A 2 -3.70 20.11 14.28
CA LYS A 2 -5.10 19.67 14.38
C LYS A 2 -5.12 18.47 15.33
N LYS A 3 -5.98 18.46 16.35
CA LYS A 3 -6.11 17.31 17.24
C LYS A 3 -6.69 16.15 16.42
N TYR A 4 -5.95 15.06 16.33
CA TYR A 4 -6.44 13.79 15.83
C TYR A 4 -7.59 13.32 16.74
N ASP A 5 -8.82 13.33 16.23
CA ASP A 5 -9.94 12.74 16.95
C ASP A 5 -9.97 11.24 16.68
N ILE A 6 -9.41 10.46 17.62
CA ILE A 6 -9.43 9.00 17.62
C ILE A 6 -10.85 8.43 17.48
N ASN A 7 -11.89 9.14 17.93
CA ASN A 7 -13.25 8.64 17.88
C ASN A 7 -13.94 8.89 16.53
N GLN A 8 -13.32 9.63 15.62
CA GLN A 8 -13.93 9.97 14.33
C GLN A 8 -14.18 8.71 13.46
N PHE A 9 -13.33 7.69 13.59
CA PHE A 9 -13.39 6.46 12.81
C PHE A 9 -13.33 5.25 13.76
N PRO A 10 -14.48 4.74 14.23
CA PRO A 10 -14.54 3.60 15.12
C PRO A 10 -13.85 2.37 14.51
N ARG A 11 -13.11 1.63 15.33
CA ARG A 11 -12.34 0.48 14.87
C ARG A 11 -12.32 -0.65 15.88
N LYS A 12 -12.20 -1.87 15.37
CA LYS A 12 -11.99 -3.06 16.18
C LYS A 12 -10.52 -3.09 16.66
N PRO A 13 -10.23 -3.36 17.94
CA PRO A 13 -8.87 -3.56 18.41
C PRO A 13 -8.13 -4.68 17.67
N LEU A 14 -6.82 -4.52 17.50
CA LEU A 14 -5.94 -5.49 16.82
C LEU A 14 -6.43 -5.84 15.40
N GLN A 15 -6.92 -4.87 14.64
CA GLN A 15 -7.46 -5.09 13.28
C GLN A 15 -6.46 -5.78 12.37
N THR A 16 -6.94 -6.70 11.53
CA THR A 16 -6.14 -7.41 10.53
C THR A 16 -6.44 -6.89 9.14
N THR A 17 -5.39 -6.64 8.35
CA THR A 17 -5.54 -6.14 6.98
C THR A 17 -4.37 -6.59 6.09
N VAL A 18 -4.42 -6.22 4.82
CA VAL A 18 -3.32 -6.33 3.84
C VAL A 18 -2.91 -4.94 3.39
N ILE A 19 -1.74 -4.77 2.77
CA ILE A 19 -1.33 -3.45 2.27
C ILE A 19 -2.17 -3.02 1.05
N GLY A 20 -2.27 -3.90 0.08
CA GLY A 20 -2.88 -3.63 -1.23
C GLY A 20 -2.65 -4.82 -2.14
N SER A 21 -1.58 -4.75 -2.94
CA SER A 21 -1.29 -5.78 -3.94
C SER A 21 -1.24 -7.22 -3.41
N TYR A 22 -1.74 -8.14 -4.24
CA TYR A 22 -1.79 -9.59 -3.99
C TYR A 22 -1.23 -10.34 -5.21
N PRO A 23 -0.76 -11.60 -5.05
CA PRO A 23 -0.23 -12.37 -6.19
C PRO A 23 -1.26 -12.56 -7.30
N LEU A 24 -0.88 -12.23 -8.53
CA LEU A 24 -1.72 -12.51 -9.69
C LEU A 24 -1.96 -14.03 -9.81
N PRO A 25 -3.20 -14.48 -10.04
CA PRO A 25 -3.45 -15.84 -10.48
C PRO A 25 -2.64 -16.16 -11.74
N GLY A 26 -2.21 -17.41 -11.88
CA GLY A 26 -1.35 -17.81 -13.02
C GLY A 26 -1.98 -17.53 -14.39
N TRP A 27 -3.31 -17.62 -14.49
CA TRP A 27 -4.03 -17.26 -15.70
C TRP A 27 -3.99 -15.75 -16.00
N LEU A 28 -4.04 -14.90 -14.98
CA LEU A 28 -3.95 -13.44 -15.16
C LEU A 28 -2.52 -13.02 -15.50
N GLU A 29 -1.51 -13.63 -14.86
CA GLU A 29 -0.09 -13.42 -15.18
C GLU A 29 0.18 -13.80 -16.65
N PHE A 30 -0.39 -14.91 -17.13
CA PHE A 30 -0.30 -15.29 -18.53
C PHE A 30 -1.02 -14.28 -19.44
N SER A 31 -2.25 -13.90 -19.12
CA SER A 31 -3.01 -12.91 -19.91
C SER A 31 -2.31 -11.55 -19.99
N ALA A 32 -1.65 -11.09 -18.91
CA ALA A 32 -0.87 -9.87 -18.88
C ALA A 32 0.27 -9.82 -19.91
N GLN A 33 0.77 -10.99 -20.33
CA GLN A 33 1.81 -11.13 -21.35
C GLN A 33 1.25 -11.31 -22.77
N ASN A 34 -0.08 -11.41 -22.91
CA ASN A 34 -0.79 -11.73 -24.15
C ASN A 34 -2.01 -10.81 -24.35
N LEU A 35 -1.94 -9.57 -23.88
CA LEU A 35 -3.09 -8.63 -23.87
C LEU A 35 -3.66 -8.35 -25.26
N ASP A 36 -2.84 -8.48 -26.32
CA ASP A 36 -3.24 -8.32 -27.72
C ASP A 36 -4.13 -9.45 -28.25
N GLN A 37 -4.25 -10.56 -27.50
CA GLN A 37 -5.13 -11.69 -27.84
C GLN A 37 -6.53 -11.55 -27.25
N PHE A 38 -6.81 -10.52 -26.45
CA PHE A 38 -8.07 -10.33 -25.74
C PHE A 38 -8.78 -9.05 -26.20
N GLY A 39 -10.10 -9.12 -26.34
CA GLY A 39 -10.96 -7.94 -26.52
C GLY A 39 -11.11 -7.15 -25.22
N SER A 40 -11.65 -5.93 -25.32
CA SER A 40 -11.87 -5.08 -24.14
C SER A 40 -12.79 -5.70 -23.10
N GLU A 41 -13.82 -6.43 -23.55
CA GLU A 41 -14.76 -7.12 -22.66
C GLU A 41 -14.09 -8.32 -21.97
N ASP A 42 -13.27 -9.09 -22.70
CA ASP A 42 -12.51 -10.20 -22.11
C ASP A 42 -11.56 -9.68 -21.02
N LEU A 43 -10.88 -8.56 -21.26
CA LEU A 43 -9.99 -7.94 -20.28
C LEU A 43 -10.75 -7.43 -19.05
N ALA A 44 -11.95 -6.87 -19.23
CA ALA A 44 -12.77 -6.40 -18.12
C ALA A 44 -13.30 -7.56 -17.26
N GLU A 45 -13.69 -8.67 -17.89
CA GLU A 45 -14.09 -9.92 -17.23
C GLU A 45 -12.90 -10.52 -16.44
N LEU A 46 -11.74 -10.71 -17.10
CA LEU A 46 -10.52 -11.23 -16.47
C LEU A 46 -10.12 -10.47 -15.21
N GLN A 47 -10.16 -9.13 -15.25
CA GLN A 47 -9.85 -8.30 -14.09
C GLN A 47 -10.87 -8.49 -12.96
N SER A 48 -12.16 -8.53 -13.30
CA SER A 48 -13.25 -8.66 -12.31
C SER A 48 -13.21 -10.03 -11.62
N ASP A 49 -12.91 -11.09 -12.37
CA ASP A 49 -12.75 -12.45 -11.85
C ASP A 49 -11.51 -12.59 -10.96
N ALA A 50 -10.42 -11.88 -11.28
CA ALA A 50 -9.21 -11.90 -10.47
C ALA A 50 -9.42 -11.16 -9.14
N VAL A 51 -10.07 -9.98 -9.17
CA VAL A 51 -10.47 -9.27 -7.95
C VAL A 51 -11.34 -10.18 -7.08
N THR A 52 -12.37 -10.81 -7.66
CA THR A 52 -13.24 -11.75 -6.94
C THR A 52 -12.44 -12.89 -6.32
N THR A 53 -11.52 -13.49 -7.07
CA THR A 53 -10.67 -14.58 -6.61
C THR A 53 -9.84 -14.19 -5.37
N VAL A 54 -9.27 -12.98 -5.38
CA VAL A 54 -8.41 -12.49 -4.29
C VAL A 54 -9.23 -12.01 -3.08
N VAL A 55 -10.39 -11.41 -3.32
CA VAL A 55 -11.34 -11.06 -2.26
C VAL A 55 -11.80 -12.33 -1.52
N GLN A 56 -12.07 -13.41 -2.23
CA GLN A 56 -12.42 -14.69 -1.61
C GLN A 56 -11.28 -15.29 -0.79
N ASP A 57 -10.02 -15.12 -1.19
CA ASP A 57 -8.88 -15.55 -0.36
C ASP A 57 -8.79 -14.73 0.94
N GLN A 58 -8.99 -13.42 0.86
CA GLN A 58 -8.98 -12.50 2.01
C GLN A 58 -10.14 -12.75 2.98
N LEU A 59 -11.36 -12.96 2.46
CA LEU A 59 -12.54 -13.30 3.25
C LEU A 59 -12.36 -14.63 3.98
N ARG A 60 -11.85 -15.66 3.30
CA ARG A 60 -11.57 -16.97 3.94
C ARG A 60 -10.48 -16.90 5.00
N ALA A 61 -9.54 -15.96 4.87
CA ALA A 61 -8.55 -15.72 5.91
C ALA A 61 -9.17 -15.07 7.16
N GLY A 62 -10.33 -14.41 7.05
CA GLY A 62 -11.01 -13.73 8.14
C GLY A 62 -10.51 -12.30 8.39
N LEU A 63 -9.97 -11.63 7.37
CA LEU A 63 -9.47 -10.27 7.50
C LEU A 63 -10.59 -9.27 7.85
N ASP A 64 -10.30 -8.36 8.79
CA ASP A 64 -11.24 -7.29 9.16
C ASP A 64 -11.35 -6.22 8.06
N MET A 65 -10.28 -6.02 7.29
CA MET A 65 -10.19 -5.04 6.21
C MET A 65 -9.47 -5.61 4.99
N ILE A 66 -10.12 -5.52 3.83
CA ILE A 66 -9.68 -6.13 2.58
C ILE A 66 -9.48 -5.10 1.47
N THR A 67 -8.79 -5.53 0.40
CA THR A 67 -8.55 -4.72 -0.80
C THR A 67 -8.93 -5.50 -2.06
N ASP A 68 -8.90 -4.86 -3.22
CA ASP A 68 -9.07 -5.50 -4.53
C ASP A 68 -7.86 -6.38 -4.91
N GLY A 69 -6.79 -6.35 -4.12
CA GLY A 69 -5.54 -7.03 -4.42
C GLY A 69 -4.75 -6.37 -5.54
N GLU A 70 -5.14 -5.19 -6.00
CA GLU A 70 -4.58 -4.49 -7.16
C GLU A 70 -4.54 -5.35 -8.43
N GLN A 71 -5.52 -6.24 -8.61
CA GLN A 71 -5.51 -7.26 -9.68
C GLN A 71 -5.77 -6.69 -11.08
N SER A 72 -6.20 -5.43 -11.18
CA SER A 72 -6.28 -4.68 -12.44
C SER A 72 -4.94 -4.03 -12.83
N ARG A 73 -3.93 -4.13 -11.97
CA ARG A 73 -2.60 -3.51 -12.13
C ARG A 73 -1.55 -4.61 -12.31
N LEU A 74 -0.54 -4.34 -13.13
CA LEU A 74 0.65 -5.18 -13.24
C LEU A 74 1.64 -4.91 -12.10
N ASP A 75 1.66 -3.68 -11.57
CA ASP A 75 2.52 -3.25 -10.48
C ASP A 75 1.90 -2.05 -9.77
N PHE A 76 2.06 -1.97 -8.44
CA PHE A 76 1.48 -0.93 -7.58
C PHE A 76 1.89 0.51 -7.94
N ASN A 77 3.00 0.69 -8.66
CA ASN A 77 3.49 2.00 -9.10
C ASN A 77 3.66 2.04 -10.63
N LEU A 78 4.26 1.01 -11.23
CA LEU A 78 4.60 1.06 -12.66
C LEU A 78 3.37 1.07 -13.58
N SER A 79 2.24 0.50 -13.16
CA SER A 79 1.01 0.55 -13.97
C SER A 79 0.45 1.97 -14.10
N PHE A 80 0.75 2.86 -13.16
CA PHE A 80 0.22 4.22 -13.13
C PHE A 80 0.76 5.11 -14.25
N TYR A 81 1.96 4.84 -14.75
CA TYR A 81 2.53 5.60 -15.89
C TYR A 81 1.68 5.41 -17.16
N GLY A 82 1.00 4.28 -17.32
CA GLY A 82 0.07 4.06 -18.44
C GLY A 82 -1.15 5.00 -18.45
N PHE A 83 -1.47 5.63 -17.32
CA PHE A 83 -2.56 6.60 -17.19
C PHE A 83 -2.11 8.05 -17.38
N LEU A 84 -0.79 8.31 -17.33
CA LEU A 84 -0.24 9.64 -17.47
C LEU A 84 -0.09 10.03 -18.94
N GLN A 85 -0.48 11.26 -19.25
CA GLN A 85 -0.13 11.95 -20.48
C GLN A 85 1.10 12.84 -20.25
N GLY A 86 1.74 13.27 -21.34
CA GLY A 86 2.95 14.09 -21.28
C GLY A 86 4.23 13.29 -21.01
N ILE A 87 4.17 11.96 -21.04
CA ILE A 87 5.33 11.08 -20.93
C ILE A 87 5.53 10.24 -22.19
N LYS A 88 6.78 9.97 -22.53
CA LYS A 88 7.16 8.96 -23.50
C LYS A 88 7.53 7.68 -22.75
N MET A 89 6.69 6.66 -22.90
CA MET A 89 6.92 5.35 -22.31
C MET A 89 8.19 4.73 -22.92
N GLU A 90 9.25 4.61 -22.13
CA GLU A 90 10.40 3.79 -22.52
C GLU A 90 10.05 2.31 -22.36
N SER A 91 10.09 1.58 -23.48
CA SER A 91 9.77 0.16 -23.54
C SER A 91 10.94 -0.75 -23.15
N THR A 92 12.14 -0.20 -23.00
CA THR A 92 13.36 -0.98 -22.80
C THR A 92 14.04 -0.66 -21.48
N THR A 93 14.18 -1.68 -20.63
CA THR A 93 15.09 -1.65 -19.47
C THR A 93 16.53 -1.76 -19.94
N SER A 94 17.45 -1.06 -19.27
CA SER A 94 18.89 -1.21 -19.52
C SER A 94 19.44 -2.58 -19.10
N ARG A 95 18.70 -3.33 -18.27
CA ARG A 95 19.05 -4.69 -17.83
C ARG A 95 17.96 -5.68 -18.21
N LEU A 96 18.30 -6.63 -19.08
CA LEU A 96 17.40 -7.69 -19.56
C LEU A 96 17.70 -9.07 -18.94
N PHE A 97 18.99 -9.40 -18.74
CA PHE A 97 19.42 -10.69 -18.21
C PHE A 97 19.98 -10.58 -16.79
N GLY A 98 19.99 -11.70 -16.07
CA GLY A 98 20.47 -11.82 -14.70
C GLY A 98 19.36 -11.93 -13.65
N PRO A 99 19.72 -12.04 -12.36
CA PRO A 99 18.74 -12.16 -11.28
C PRO A 99 17.78 -10.97 -11.26
N PRO A 100 16.46 -11.20 -11.12
CA PRO A 100 15.51 -10.10 -11.06
C PRO A 100 15.77 -9.14 -9.89
N ALA A 101 15.85 -7.85 -10.20
CA ALA A 101 16.21 -6.80 -9.24
C ALA A 101 15.73 -5.40 -9.68
N HIS A 102 15.87 -4.42 -8.79
CA HIS A 102 15.32 -3.06 -8.91
C HIS A 102 15.79 -2.25 -10.13
N ASP A 103 16.90 -2.64 -10.75
CA ASP A 103 17.51 -2.02 -11.93
C ASP A 103 16.91 -2.51 -13.26
N GLN A 104 16.00 -3.48 -13.22
CA GLN A 104 15.20 -3.91 -14.38
C GLN A 104 13.96 -3.03 -14.63
N ARG A 105 13.74 -2.00 -13.81
CA ARG A 105 12.62 -1.07 -13.97
C ARG A 105 12.96 -0.02 -15.03
N GLY A 106 12.03 0.30 -15.92
CA GLY A 106 12.17 1.37 -16.91
C GLY A 106 12.06 2.77 -16.30
N LYS A 107 12.58 3.80 -16.98
CA LYS A 107 12.34 5.21 -16.65
C LYS A 107 11.61 5.86 -17.81
N HIS A 108 10.85 6.92 -17.59
CA HIS A 108 10.05 7.54 -18.65
C HIS A 108 10.48 9.00 -18.84
N GLN A 109 10.61 9.43 -20.08
CA GLN A 109 10.94 10.80 -20.41
C GLN A 109 9.68 11.66 -20.33
N ILE A 110 9.77 12.83 -19.70
CA ILE A 110 8.71 13.83 -19.75
C ILE A 110 8.86 14.61 -21.05
N VAL A 111 7.83 14.57 -21.89
CA VAL A 111 7.79 15.18 -23.24
C VAL A 111 6.70 16.25 -23.37
N GLY A 112 5.92 16.49 -22.31
CA GLY A 112 4.89 17.51 -22.27
C GLY A 112 4.34 17.71 -20.86
N GLN A 113 3.24 18.44 -20.74
CA GLN A 113 2.58 18.68 -19.46
C GLN A 113 2.01 17.37 -18.88
N LEU A 114 2.35 17.08 -17.63
CA LEU A 114 1.84 15.90 -16.93
C LEU A 114 0.35 16.08 -16.61
N SER A 115 -0.46 15.09 -16.99
CA SER A 115 -1.89 15.05 -16.67
C SER A 115 -2.42 13.61 -16.70
N ALA A 116 -3.58 13.38 -16.07
CA ALA A 116 -4.30 12.10 -16.14
C ALA A 116 -5.80 12.38 -16.30
N PRO A 117 -6.28 12.78 -17.50
CA PRO A 117 -7.67 13.24 -17.68
C PRO A 117 -8.72 12.15 -17.43
N LYS A 118 -8.33 10.87 -17.49
CA LYS A 118 -9.20 9.73 -17.16
C LYS A 118 -9.00 9.22 -15.71
N GLY A 119 -8.24 9.95 -14.89
CA GLY A 119 -7.80 9.51 -13.58
C GLY A 119 -6.68 8.45 -13.65
N LEU A 120 -6.29 7.95 -12.48
CA LEU A 120 -5.22 6.97 -12.30
C LEU A 120 -5.72 5.52 -12.22
N GLY A 121 -7.01 5.28 -12.48
CA GLY A 121 -7.62 3.95 -12.55
C GLY A 121 -8.11 3.39 -11.21
N THR A 122 -7.72 3.96 -10.08
CA THR A 122 -8.04 3.42 -8.74
C THR A 122 -9.52 3.48 -8.40
N LEU A 123 -10.26 4.44 -8.98
CA LEU A 123 -11.72 4.48 -8.86
C LEU A 123 -12.39 3.25 -9.50
N SER A 124 -11.85 2.76 -10.63
CA SER A 124 -12.34 1.55 -11.30
C SER A 124 -12.08 0.32 -10.42
N ASP A 125 -10.87 0.24 -9.86
CA ASP A 125 -10.45 -0.83 -8.94
C ASP A 125 -11.36 -0.91 -7.72
N PHE A 126 -11.62 0.24 -7.09
CA PHE A 126 -12.49 0.31 -5.92
C PHE A 126 -13.94 -0.05 -6.23
N LYS A 127 -14.44 0.30 -7.43
CA LYS A 127 -15.78 -0.14 -7.88
C LYS A 127 -15.85 -1.65 -8.05
N LYS A 128 -14.82 -2.29 -8.63
CA LYS A 128 -14.74 -3.76 -8.73
C LYS A 128 -14.71 -4.42 -7.35
N LEU A 129 -13.95 -3.85 -6.39
CA LEU A 129 -13.96 -4.32 -5.00
C LEU A 129 -15.37 -4.26 -4.40
N LYS A 130 -16.05 -3.11 -4.49
CA LYS A 130 -17.42 -2.94 -3.98
C LYS A 130 -18.38 -3.95 -4.62
N GLN A 131 -18.28 -4.17 -5.92
CA GLN A 131 -19.11 -5.14 -6.63
C GLN A 131 -18.84 -6.57 -6.16
N SER A 132 -17.57 -6.94 -5.95
CA SER A 132 -17.17 -8.30 -5.55
C SER A 132 -17.69 -8.71 -4.17
N VAL A 133 -18.08 -7.75 -3.32
CA VAL A 133 -18.65 -7.99 -1.98
C VAL A 133 -20.12 -7.65 -1.86
N ALA A 134 -20.76 -7.14 -2.92
CA ALA A 134 -22.14 -6.66 -2.87
C ALA A 134 -23.17 -7.74 -2.51
N HIS A 135 -22.80 -9.01 -2.61
CA HIS A 135 -23.63 -10.17 -2.26
C HIS A 135 -23.49 -10.62 -0.80
N LEU A 136 -22.62 -9.98 0.00
CA LEU A 136 -22.37 -10.35 1.39
C LEU A 136 -23.30 -9.61 2.34
N ASP A 137 -23.91 -10.33 3.28
CA ASP A 137 -24.74 -9.73 4.33
C ASP A 137 -23.92 -8.87 5.31
N THR A 138 -22.68 -9.28 5.59
CA THR A 138 -21.72 -8.53 6.40
C THR A 138 -20.48 -8.27 5.57
N THR A 139 -20.21 -7.00 5.28
CA THR A 139 -19.09 -6.59 4.44
C THR A 139 -17.90 -6.18 5.33
N PRO A 140 -16.69 -6.74 5.12
CA PRO A 140 -15.48 -6.25 5.77
C PRO A 140 -15.18 -4.81 5.32
N ILE A 141 -14.29 -4.11 6.03
CA ILE A 141 -13.92 -2.76 5.64
C ILE A 141 -13.19 -2.81 4.30
N LEU A 142 -13.62 -1.96 3.35
CA LEU A 142 -13.03 -1.90 2.01
C LEU A 142 -11.98 -0.80 1.94
N LYS A 143 -10.74 -1.19 1.70
CA LYS A 143 -9.60 -0.30 1.57
C LYS A 143 -9.15 -0.13 0.12
N ALA A 144 -8.78 1.10 -0.24
CA ALA A 144 -8.12 1.42 -1.50
C ALA A 144 -6.70 1.97 -1.24
N SER A 145 -5.80 1.76 -2.22
CA SER A 145 -4.44 2.32 -2.23
C SER A 145 -4.21 3.17 -3.48
N VAL A 146 -3.51 4.30 -3.31
CA VAL A 146 -3.05 5.19 -4.37
C VAL A 146 -1.58 5.52 -4.12
N PRO A 147 -0.68 5.39 -5.10
CA PRO A 147 0.70 5.83 -4.92
C PRO A 147 0.76 7.35 -4.78
N GLY A 148 1.55 7.83 -3.81
CA GLY A 148 1.76 9.25 -3.60
C GLY A 148 2.65 9.88 -4.68
N PRO A 149 2.62 11.22 -4.82
CA PRO A 149 3.28 11.92 -5.91
C PRO A 149 4.81 11.81 -5.85
N TYR A 150 5.41 11.69 -4.66
CA TYR A 150 6.86 11.53 -4.57
C TYR A 150 7.30 10.13 -5.02
N THR A 151 6.47 9.11 -4.79
CA THR A 151 6.71 7.76 -5.32
C THR A 151 6.46 7.67 -6.83
N LEU A 152 5.41 8.31 -7.34
CA LEU A 152 5.13 8.40 -8.78
C LEU A 152 6.21 9.18 -9.55
N SER A 153 6.86 10.18 -8.94
CA SER A 153 7.94 10.92 -9.62
C SER A 153 9.21 10.07 -9.84
N GLY A 154 9.38 8.98 -9.08
CA GLY A 154 10.65 8.25 -8.99
C GLY A 154 11.11 7.55 -10.27
N ARG A 155 10.24 7.37 -11.26
CA ARG A 155 10.59 6.81 -12.59
C ARG A 155 10.49 7.82 -13.72
N LEU A 156 10.18 9.08 -13.44
CA LEU A 156 10.17 10.14 -14.44
C LEU A 156 11.52 10.84 -14.47
N LEU A 157 12.04 11.08 -15.68
CA LEU A 157 13.32 11.76 -15.89
C LEU A 157 13.12 13.29 -15.89
N PRO A 158 13.89 14.03 -15.08
CA PRO A 158 13.92 15.50 -15.13
C PRO A 158 14.30 16.04 -16.51
N ASN A 159 13.84 17.25 -16.82
CA ASN A 159 14.15 18.00 -18.04
C ASN A 159 14.23 19.51 -17.73
N SER A 160 14.21 20.39 -18.75
CA SER A 160 14.25 21.84 -18.56
C SER A 160 13.03 22.42 -17.84
N ASP A 161 11.86 21.81 -18.00
CA ASP A 161 10.60 22.28 -17.44
C ASP A 161 10.37 21.73 -16.03
N TYR A 162 10.87 20.50 -15.78
CA TYR A 162 10.85 19.82 -14.49
C TYR A 162 12.28 19.49 -14.07
N ILE A 163 12.94 20.47 -13.46
CA ILE A 163 14.39 20.48 -13.23
C ILE A 163 14.90 19.37 -12.29
N ASP A 164 14.05 18.86 -11.42
CA ASP A 164 14.38 17.81 -10.47
C ASP A 164 13.16 16.96 -10.10
N ARG A 165 13.39 15.94 -9.27
CA ARG A 165 12.33 15.05 -8.77
C ARG A 165 11.24 15.80 -8.01
N TYR A 166 11.59 16.88 -7.31
CA TYR A 166 10.63 17.66 -6.56
C TYR A 166 9.71 18.47 -7.48
N ALA A 167 10.23 19.10 -8.53
CA ALA A 167 9.43 19.79 -9.55
C ALA A 167 8.44 18.83 -10.22
N ILE A 168 8.87 17.60 -10.51
CA ILE A 168 7.98 16.54 -11.01
C ILE A 168 6.91 16.18 -9.96
N THR A 169 7.32 16.01 -8.70
CA THR A 169 6.40 15.69 -7.59
C THR A 169 5.32 16.76 -7.45
N GLU A 170 5.67 18.04 -7.49
CA GLU A 170 4.71 19.17 -7.43
C GLU A 170 3.68 19.10 -8.56
N ALA A 171 4.09 18.74 -9.77
CA ALA A 171 3.19 18.59 -10.91
C ALA A 171 2.21 17.40 -10.77
N LEU A 172 2.58 16.38 -10.00
CA LEU A 172 1.77 15.19 -9.76
C LEU A 172 0.77 15.35 -8.60
N ILE A 173 1.00 16.28 -7.66
CA ILE A 173 0.08 16.53 -6.53
C ILE A 173 -1.38 16.70 -6.97
N PRO A 174 -1.74 17.61 -7.91
CA PRO A 174 -3.15 17.80 -8.29
C PRO A 174 -3.76 16.54 -8.93
N ILE A 175 -2.95 15.71 -9.59
CA ILE A 175 -3.42 14.44 -10.19
C ILE A 175 -3.80 13.46 -9.08
N VAL A 176 -2.92 13.27 -8.09
CA VAL A 176 -3.20 12.38 -6.95
C VAL A 176 -4.34 12.90 -6.08
N GLN A 177 -4.42 14.22 -5.86
CA GLN A 177 -5.53 14.87 -5.15
C GLN A 177 -6.89 14.55 -5.79
N GLN A 178 -6.99 14.67 -7.12
CA GLN A 178 -8.24 14.36 -7.81
C GLN A 178 -8.62 12.89 -7.64
N GLU A 179 -7.64 11.99 -7.70
CA GLU A 179 -7.87 10.55 -7.55
C GLU A 179 -8.39 10.20 -6.15
N ILE A 180 -7.76 10.70 -5.09
CA ILE A 180 -8.19 10.43 -3.71
C ILE A 180 -9.56 11.05 -3.42
N VAL A 181 -9.86 12.23 -3.96
CA VAL A 181 -11.20 12.85 -3.85
C VAL A 181 -12.26 11.97 -4.51
N ASN A 182 -11.96 11.41 -5.69
CA ASN A 182 -12.88 10.51 -6.39
C ASN A 182 -13.17 9.24 -5.58
N LEU A 183 -12.16 8.66 -4.93
CA LEU A 183 -12.33 7.49 -4.06
C LEU A 183 -13.22 7.79 -2.85
N VAL A 184 -12.97 8.92 -2.17
CA VAL A 184 -13.80 9.35 -1.03
C VAL A 184 -15.25 9.58 -1.48
N ASN A 185 -15.47 10.26 -2.60
CA ASN A 185 -16.80 10.47 -3.16
C ASN A 185 -17.51 9.16 -3.55
N ALA A 186 -16.75 8.11 -3.90
CA ALA A 186 -17.29 6.77 -4.18
C ALA A 186 -17.62 5.96 -2.91
N GLY A 187 -17.37 6.52 -1.72
CA GLY A 187 -17.63 5.90 -0.43
C GLY A 187 -16.48 5.04 0.10
N CYS A 188 -15.24 5.31 -0.30
CA CYS A 188 -14.05 4.69 0.30
C CYS A 188 -13.92 5.11 1.76
N GLN A 189 -13.82 4.14 2.67
CA GLN A 189 -13.77 4.36 4.12
C GLN A 189 -12.33 4.38 4.65
N GLU A 190 -11.46 3.56 4.06
CA GLU A 190 -10.05 3.42 4.38
C GLU A 190 -9.21 3.67 3.13
N LEU A 191 -8.34 4.66 3.19
CA LEU A 191 -7.52 5.05 2.05
C LEU A 191 -6.05 5.12 2.46
N THR A 192 -5.21 4.36 1.77
CA THR A 192 -3.76 4.44 1.92
C THR A 192 -3.14 5.25 0.78
N VAL A 193 -2.30 6.21 1.12
CA VAL A 193 -1.39 6.85 0.16
C VAL A 193 -0.02 6.21 0.31
N ASP A 194 0.41 5.45 -0.69
CA ASP A 194 1.64 4.68 -0.65
C ASP A 194 2.84 5.54 -1.00
N GLU A 195 3.74 5.76 -0.02
CA GLU A 195 4.96 6.55 -0.20
C GLU A 195 6.23 5.78 0.21
N PRO A 196 6.50 4.58 -0.36
CA PRO A 196 7.72 3.83 -0.06
C PRO A 196 8.98 4.59 -0.50
N SER A 197 8.88 5.54 -1.44
CA SER A 197 10.01 6.41 -1.76
C SER A 197 10.34 7.37 -0.63
N MET A 198 9.37 7.85 0.14
CA MET A 198 9.68 8.73 1.27
C MET A 198 10.53 7.99 2.30
N SER A 199 10.15 6.76 2.68
CA SER A 199 10.93 5.93 3.60
C SER A 199 12.28 5.48 3.05
N CYS A 200 12.36 5.12 1.76
CA CYS A 200 13.63 4.68 1.16
C CYS A 200 14.67 5.80 1.03
N TYR A 201 14.24 7.07 0.96
CA TYR A 201 15.11 8.21 0.65
C TYR A 201 15.23 9.23 1.80
N ALA A 202 14.43 9.15 2.87
CA ALA A 202 14.46 10.09 4.01
C ALA A 202 15.86 10.27 4.66
N HIS A 203 16.77 9.31 4.53
CA HIS A 203 18.15 9.43 5.03
C HIS A 203 19.02 10.45 4.28
N ARG A 204 18.56 10.93 3.13
CA ARG A 204 19.28 11.87 2.25
C ARG A 204 18.39 12.98 1.68
N GLU A 205 17.13 13.01 2.08
CA GLU A 205 16.14 14.02 1.68
C GLU A 205 15.71 14.80 2.93
N ASP A 206 15.11 15.97 2.75
CA ASP A 206 14.56 16.73 3.86
C ASP A 206 13.21 16.13 4.32
N PRO A 207 13.13 15.55 5.54
CA PRO A 207 11.90 14.93 6.02
C PRO A 207 10.77 15.95 6.22
N ILE A 208 11.07 17.22 6.53
CA ILE A 208 10.05 18.27 6.69
C ILE A 208 9.38 18.55 5.34
N ARG A 209 10.18 18.63 4.27
CA ARG A 209 9.66 18.81 2.90
C ARG A 209 8.81 17.62 2.45
N LEU A 210 9.20 16.39 2.79
CA LEU A 210 8.39 15.20 2.46
C LEU A 210 7.03 15.22 3.17
N VAL A 211 7.00 15.62 4.44
CA VAL A 211 5.76 15.80 5.21
C VAL A 211 4.87 16.88 4.60
N ASP A 212 5.43 18.03 4.20
CA ASP A 212 4.68 19.10 3.53
C ASP A 212 4.01 18.61 2.24
N ILE A 213 4.76 17.94 1.37
CA ILE A 213 4.25 17.37 0.12
C ILE A 213 3.10 16.40 0.41
N PHE A 214 3.29 15.49 1.37
CA PHE A 214 2.26 14.52 1.74
C PHE A 214 1.00 15.22 2.23
N ASN A 215 1.14 16.17 3.16
CA ASN A 215 0.02 16.88 3.78
C ASN A 215 -0.77 17.69 2.76
N ARG A 216 -0.10 18.39 1.83
CA ARG A 216 -0.78 19.07 0.71
C ARG A 216 -1.51 18.09 -0.19
N THR A 217 -0.93 16.91 -0.44
CA THR A 217 -1.57 15.87 -1.25
C THR A 217 -2.89 15.40 -0.63
N VAL A 218 -2.93 15.14 0.68
CA VAL A 218 -4.13 14.60 1.34
C VAL A 218 -5.11 15.65 1.87
N ALA A 219 -4.72 16.92 1.89
CA ALA A 219 -5.54 18.02 2.44
C ALA A 219 -7.01 18.04 1.97
N PRO A 220 -7.36 17.75 0.70
CA PRO A 220 -8.77 17.75 0.26
C PRO A 220 -9.67 16.70 0.93
N VAL A 221 -9.08 15.62 1.46
CA VAL A 221 -9.78 14.46 2.05
C VAL A 221 -9.49 14.27 3.54
N SER A 222 -8.60 15.07 4.11
CA SER A 222 -8.31 15.10 5.55
C SER A 222 -9.59 15.22 6.39
N GLY A 223 -9.77 14.28 7.32
CA GLY A 223 -10.96 14.20 8.18
C GLY A 223 -12.25 13.75 7.48
N LYS A 224 -12.20 13.30 6.21
CA LYS A 224 -13.37 12.76 5.48
C LYS A 224 -13.31 11.25 5.28
N VAL A 225 -12.10 10.69 5.38
CA VAL A 225 -11.79 9.27 5.23
C VAL A 225 -10.72 8.92 6.25
N ARG A 226 -10.65 7.66 6.65
CA ARG A 226 -9.53 7.20 7.47
C ARG A 226 -8.31 7.03 6.56
N LEU A 227 -7.34 7.91 6.75
CA LEU A 227 -6.12 8.00 5.96
C LEU A 227 -4.99 7.22 6.62
N SER A 228 -4.26 6.47 5.80
CA SER A 228 -3.02 5.84 6.22
C SER A 228 -1.89 6.10 5.22
N ILE A 229 -0.66 5.93 5.70
CA ILE A 229 0.54 5.91 4.87
C ILE A 229 1.27 4.58 5.07
N HIS A 230 1.77 4.01 3.98
CA HIS A 230 2.61 2.83 4.01
C HIS A 230 4.10 3.19 3.89
N LEU A 231 4.87 2.89 4.95
CA LEU A 231 6.32 3.13 5.03
C LEU A 231 7.10 1.80 5.00
N CYS A 232 7.46 1.37 3.79
CA CYS A 232 8.28 0.17 3.57
C CYS A 232 9.60 0.50 2.86
N PHE A 233 10.45 -0.49 2.68
CA PHE A 233 11.78 -0.30 2.08
C PHE A 233 11.91 -0.94 0.69
N GLY A 234 10.77 -1.17 0.03
CA GLY A 234 10.66 -1.77 -1.28
C GLY A 234 10.42 -3.27 -1.24
N ASN A 235 9.67 -3.77 -2.23
CA ASN A 235 9.38 -5.19 -2.39
C ASN A 235 9.46 -5.65 -3.85
N TYR A 236 10.24 -4.99 -4.71
CA TYR A 236 10.29 -5.39 -6.13
C TYR A 236 11.04 -6.72 -6.25
N LYS A 237 10.40 -7.74 -6.81
CA LYS A 237 10.96 -9.10 -6.91
C LYS A 237 11.42 -9.65 -5.55
N GLY A 238 10.69 -9.30 -4.47
CA GLY A 238 10.99 -9.75 -3.11
C GLY A 238 12.22 -9.06 -2.48
N ARG A 239 12.66 -7.92 -3.01
CA ARG A 239 13.87 -7.22 -2.56
C ARG A 239 13.56 -5.83 -2.01
N ALA A 240 14.31 -5.46 -0.97
CA ALA A 240 14.39 -4.09 -0.49
C ALA A 240 15.35 -3.26 -1.37
N VAL A 241 15.12 -1.95 -1.43
CA VAL A 241 15.89 -0.97 -2.21
C VAL A 241 16.52 0.13 -1.36
N GLY A 242 15.93 0.44 -0.21
CA GLY A 242 16.32 1.57 0.64
C GLY A 242 17.09 1.16 1.90
N LEU A 243 17.63 2.17 2.59
CA LEU A 243 18.12 2.01 3.96
C LEU A 243 16.94 1.65 4.87
N ARG A 244 17.00 0.46 5.49
CA ARG A 244 15.90 -0.11 6.29
C ARG A 244 15.87 0.43 7.72
N GLN A 245 15.78 1.75 7.88
CA GLN A 245 15.75 2.45 9.17
C GLN A 245 14.64 3.49 9.25
N TYR A 246 13.97 3.57 10.41
CA TYR A 246 12.95 4.58 10.69
C TYR A 246 13.52 5.87 11.24
N LYS A 247 14.64 5.81 11.96
CA LYS A 247 15.31 6.98 12.56
C LYS A 247 15.42 8.22 11.66
N PRO A 248 15.69 8.14 10.34
CA PRO A 248 15.76 9.34 9.50
C PRO A 248 14.42 10.07 9.30
N MET A 249 13.30 9.38 9.45
CA MET A 249 11.96 9.93 9.23
C MET A 249 11.38 10.59 10.49
N PHE A 250 11.69 10.04 11.67
CA PHE A 250 11.08 10.44 12.93
C PHE A 250 11.97 11.42 13.70
N PRO A 251 11.41 12.45 14.36
CA PRO A 251 9.98 12.59 14.68
C PRO A 251 9.13 13.27 13.61
N HIS A 252 9.71 13.86 12.56
CA HIS A 252 8.98 14.70 11.60
C HIS A 252 7.77 14.00 10.96
N PHE A 253 7.86 12.71 10.64
CA PHE A 253 6.73 11.97 10.04
C PHE A 253 5.51 11.83 10.96
N LEU A 254 5.63 12.14 12.26
CA LEU A 254 4.46 12.27 13.16
C LEU A 254 3.57 13.46 12.79
N GLU A 255 4.06 14.42 12.01
CA GLU A 255 3.32 15.58 11.53
C GLU A 255 2.53 15.31 10.24
N MET A 256 2.64 14.10 9.67
CA MET A 256 1.81 13.71 8.52
C MET A 256 0.32 13.68 8.89
N ASP A 257 -0.54 14.19 8.02
CA ASP A 257 -1.98 14.29 8.21
C ASP A 257 -2.67 12.95 7.87
N VAL A 258 -2.33 11.94 8.65
CA VAL A 258 -2.88 10.57 8.59
C VAL A 258 -3.39 10.13 9.94
N ASN A 259 -4.32 9.18 9.90
CA ASN A 259 -4.86 8.47 11.06
C ASN A 259 -3.94 7.35 11.51
N GLU A 260 -3.33 6.63 10.56
CA GLU A 260 -2.52 5.44 10.83
C GLU A 260 -1.20 5.45 10.03
N ILE A 261 -0.11 5.03 10.65
CA ILE A 261 1.18 4.82 9.97
C ILE A 261 1.46 3.31 9.93
N HIS A 262 1.66 2.76 8.73
CA HIS A 262 2.03 1.37 8.54
C HIS A 262 3.56 1.19 8.45
N LEU A 263 4.11 0.27 9.24
CA LEU A 263 5.54 -0.02 9.33
C LEU A 263 5.89 -1.44 8.87
N GLU A 264 6.89 -1.57 7.99
CA GLU A 264 7.64 -2.81 7.71
C GLU A 264 8.51 -3.21 8.94
N MET A 265 8.24 -4.36 9.54
CA MET A 265 8.92 -4.85 10.75
C MET A 265 9.39 -6.31 10.66
N ALA A 266 8.63 -7.24 10.09
CA ALA A 266 8.93 -8.67 10.13
C ALA A 266 10.25 -9.03 9.43
N SER A 267 10.46 -8.51 8.21
CA SER A 267 11.69 -8.65 7.40
C SER A 267 12.88 -7.83 7.92
N ARG A 268 12.66 -7.10 9.01
CA ARG A 268 13.66 -6.33 9.76
C ARG A 268 13.81 -6.86 11.18
N GLU A 269 13.29 -8.06 11.45
CA GLU A 269 13.41 -8.74 12.74
C GLU A 269 12.89 -7.87 13.90
N PHE A 270 11.92 -7.00 13.59
CA PHE A 270 11.34 -6.01 14.50
C PHE A 270 12.36 -5.01 15.05
N SER A 271 13.35 -4.62 14.24
CA SER A 271 14.27 -3.53 14.55
C SER A 271 13.53 -2.18 14.65
N GLU A 272 13.91 -1.37 15.64
CA GLU A 272 13.26 -0.09 15.99
C GLU A 272 11.78 -0.25 16.41
N LEU A 273 11.41 -1.37 17.04
CA LEU A 273 10.03 -1.62 17.49
C LEU A 273 9.49 -0.54 18.45
N ASP A 274 10.39 0.10 19.20
CA ASP A 274 10.08 1.19 20.14
C ASP A 274 9.47 2.42 19.47
N ILE A 275 9.61 2.57 18.16
CA ILE A 275 8.94 3.65 17.42
C ILE A 275 7.41 3.58 17.52
N ILE A 276 6.85 2.38 17.74
CA ILE A 276 5.41 2.17 17.95
C ILE A 276 4.91 3.07 19.08
N SER A 277 5.63 3.17 20.20
CA SER A 277 5.23 4.02 21.33
C SER A 277 5.21 5.50 20.97
N SER A 278 6.11 5.94 20.10
CA SER A 278 6.17 7.34 19.66
C SER A 278 4.99 7.68 18.76
N ILE A 279 4.63 6.78 17.84
CA ILE A 279 3.50 6.97 16.93
C ILE A 279 2.17 6.86 17.69
N ALA A 280 2.01 5.84 18.54
CA ALA A 280 0.77 5.55 19.26
C ALA A 280 0.32 6.68 20.20
N LYS A 281 1.24 7.56 20.62
CA LYS A 281 0.91 8.79 21.38
C LYS A 281 0.02 9.77 20.61
N VAL A 282 0.10 9.77 19.28
CA VAL A 282 -0.54 10.78 18.43
C VAL A 282 -1.37 10.21 17.28
N LYS A 283 -1.15 8.94 16.91
CA LYS A 283 -1.77 8.26 15.76
C LYS A 283 -2.02 6.79 16.09
N ASP A 284 -2.62 6.08 15.16
CA ASP A 284 -2.69 4.62 15.19
C ASP A 284 -1.48 4.03 14.43
N VAL A 285 -1.17 2.76 14.69
CA VAL A 285 -0.03 2.06 14.09
C VAL A 285 -0.48 0.75 13.47
N ALA A 286 -0.17 0.56 12.19
CA ALA A 286 -0.25 -0.74 11.57
C ALA A 286 1.14 -1.38 11.50
N VAL A 287 1.28 -2.61 11.99
CA VAL A 287 2.57 -3.28 12.11
C VAL A 287 2.65 -4.45 11.15
N GLY A 288 3.70 -4.45 10.33
CA GLY A 288 4.10 -5.54 9.45
C GLY A 288 4.57 -6.75 10.25
N ILE A 289 3.72 -7.78 10.37
CA ILE A 289 4.03 -9.00 11.13
C ILE A 289 4.17 -10.24 10.27
N ILE A 290 4.09 -10.09 8.94
CA ILE A 290 4.40 -11.14 7.95
C ILE A 290 5.54 -10.65 7.07
N ASP A 291 6.62 -11.44 6.97
CA ASP A 291 7.70 -11.17 6.04
C ASP A 291 7.28 -11.62 4.64
N VAL A 292 7.03 -10.66 3.75
CA VAL A 292 6.64 -10.89 2.35
C VAL A 292 7.82 -11.14 1.41
N LYS A 293 9.05 -10.95 1.90
CA LYS A 293 10.32 -11.16 1.19
C LYS A 293 10.91 -12.54 1.49
N SER A 294 10.35 -13.26 2.46
CA SER A 294 10.76 -14.61 2.85
C SER A 294 9.79 -15.68 2.37
N TYR A 295 10.34 -16.87 2.05
CA TYR A 295 9.56 -18.07 1.73
C TYR A 295 9.05 -18.81 2.96
N TYR A 296 9.55 -18.46 4.16
CA TYR A 296 9.07 -19.01 5.42
C TYR A 296 7.62 -18.62 5.65
N ILE A 297 6.76 -19.57 6.02
CA ILE A 297 5.38 -19.31 6.40
C ILE A 297 5.33 -19.22 7.93
N GLU A 298 5.05 -18.04 8.45
CA GLU A 298 4.85 -17.82 9.88
C GLU A 298 3.78 -18.75 10.43
N THR A 299 4.05 -19.37 11.57
CA THR A 299 3.07 -20.15 12.33
C THR A 299 2.14 -19.23 13.11
N VAL A 300 1.00 -19.77 13.55
CA VAL A 300 0.06 -19.05 14.44
C VAL A 300 0.77 -18.58 15.73
N SER A 301 1.69 -19.40 16.27
CA SER A 301 2.48 -19.03 17.46
C SER A 301 3.42 -17.86 17.18
N ASP A 302 4.13 -17.87 16.05
CA ASP A 302 5.02 -16.75 15.67
C ASP A 302 4.24 -15.45 15.62
N ILE A 303 3.04 -15.47 15.04
CA ILE A 303 2.16 -14.32 14.93
C ILE A 303 1.69 -13.84 16.30
N ALA A 304 1.18 -14.73 17.14
CA ALA A 304 0.74 -14.36 18.48
C ALA A 304 1.88 -13.73 19.30
N ASP A 305 3.09 -14.28 19.22
CA ASP A 305 4.27 -13.74 19.89
C ASP A 305 4.65 -12.35 19.36
N ARG A 306 4.59 -12.13 18.04
CA ARG A 306 4.82 -10.81 17.41
C ARG A 306 3.78 -9.78 17.87
N VAL A 307 2.51 -10.17 17.97
CA VAL A 307 1.42 -9.31 18.46
C VAL A 307 1.66 -8.92 19.94
N ARG A 308 1.99 -9.88 20.81
CA ARG A 308 2.32 -9.60 22.23
C ARG A 308 3.51 -8.65 22.38
N ARG A 309 4.53 -8.79 21.53
CA ARG A 309 5.66 -7.84 21.50
C ARG A 309 5.21 -6.42 21.15
N CYS A 310 4.28 -6.25 20.20
CA CYS A 310 3.76 -4.94 19.82
C CYS A 310 2.92 -4.30 20.94
N LEU A 311 2.14 -5.12 21.67
CA LEU A 311 1.32 -4.70 22.81
C LEU A 311 2.14 -4.12 23.97
N ALA A 312 3.44 -4.41 24.06
CA ALA A 312 4.32 -3.77 25.03
C ALA A 312 4.57 -2.27 24.73
N TYR A 313 4.28 -1.81 23.51
CA TYR A 313 4.57 -0.45 23.05
C TYR A 313 3.33 0.41 22.77
N ALA A 314 2.16 -0.20 22.57
CA ALA A 314 0.90 0.50 22.34
C ALA A 314 -0.30 -0.34 22.77
N PRO A 315 -1.41 0.30 23.19
CA PRO A 315 -2.61 -0.43 23.58
C PRO A 315 -3.34 -1.01 22.36
N ALA A 316 -4.20 -2.00 22.59
CA ALA A 316 -4.80 -2.82 21.53
C ALA A 316 -5.65 -2.02 20.53
N GLU A 317 -6.35 -0.98 21.00
CA GLU A 317 -7.17 -0.07 20.20
C GLU A 317 -6.36 0.81 19.24
N LYS A 318 -5.03 0.88 19.43
CA LYS A 318 -4.11 1.63 18.58
C LYS A 318 -3.44 0.77 17.51
N LEU A 319 -3.51 -0.56 17.61
CA LEU A 319 -2.74 -1.47 16.77
C LEU A 319 -3.58 -2.14 15.68
N SER A 320 -3.08 -2.07 14.46
CA SER A 320 -3.48 -2.94 13.33
C SER A 320 -2.30 -3.84 12.96
N PHE A 321 -2.58 -4.97 12.31
CA PHE A 321 -1.60 -5.93 11.84
C PHE A 321 -1.81 -6.26 10.37
N ALA A 322 -0.70 -6.25 9.63
CA ALA A 322 -0.70 -6.55 8.22
C ALA A 322 0.63 -7.22 7.83
N PRO A 323 0.79 -7.66 6.57
CA PRO A 323 2.11 -7.98 6.03
C PRO A 323 2.99 -6.74 5.88
N ASP A 324 4.31 -6.94 5.87
CA ASP A 324 5.31 -5.87 5.77
C ASP A 324 5.14 -4.92 4.58
N CYS A 325 4.65 -5.45 3.46
CA CYS A 325 4.40 -4.76 2.20
C CYS A 325 3.31 -5.54 1.44
N GLY A 326 2.91 -5.08 0.25
CA GLY A 326 2.03 -5.86 -0.64
C GLY A 326 2.56 -7.28 -0.91
N LEU A 327 1.64 -8.24 -1.04
CA LEU A 327 1.93 -9.66 -1.20
C LEU A 327 2.22 -10.05 -2.66
N SER A 328 2.18 -9.12 -3.63
CA SER A 328 2.31 -9.42 -5.07
C SER A 328 3.52 -10.26 -5.48
N GLN A 329 4.62 -10.20 -4.72
CA GLN A 329 5.83 -11.00 -4.98
C GLN A 329 5.89 -12.33 -4.20
N THR A 330 4.87 -12.65 -3.42
CA THR A 330 4.74 -13.91 -2.69
C THR A 330 3.98 -14.93 -3.55
N ALA A 331 4.29 -16.22 -3.47
CA ALA A 331 3.47 -17.22 -4.17
C ALA A 331 2.03 -17.23 -3.62
N ARG A 332 1.01 -17.30 -4.47
CA ARG A 332 -0.41 -17.23 -4.02
C ARG A 332 -0.77 -18.26 -2.94
N TRP A 333 -0.28 -19.50 -3.06
CA TRP A 333 -0.52 -20.54 -2.05
C TRP A 333 0.09 -20.17 -0.69
N ALA A 334 1.24 -19.51 -0.69
CA ALA A 334 1.94 -19.05 0.51
C ALA A 334 1.24 -17.83 1.10
N ALA A 335 0.81 -16.88 0.27
CA ALA A 335 0.04 -15.71 0.68
C ALA A 335 -1.24 -16.12 1.43
N ARG A 336 -2.00 -17.09 0.90
CA ARG A 336 -3.18 -17.66 1.58
C ARG A 336 -2.85 -18.19 2.97
N LYS A 337 -1.82 -19.04 3.08
CA LYS A 337 -1.40 -19.61 4.38
C LYS A 337 -0.91 -18.55 5.36
N LYS A 338 -0.11 -17.59 4.89
CA LYS A 338 0.38 -16.46 5.70
C LYS A 338 -0.78 -15.65 6.27
N LEU A 339 -1.77 -15.30 5.45
CA LEU A 339 -2.94 -14.54 5.92
C LEU A 339 -3.81 -15.34 6.89
N THR A 340 -4.08 -16.62 6.63
CA THR A 340 -4.83 -17.48 7.56
C THR A 340 -4.11 -17.57 8.91
N ASN A 341 -2.79 -17.77 8.93
CA ASN A 341 -2.03 -17.84 10.16
C ASN A 341 -1.94 -16.49 10.88
N MET A 342 -1.85 -15.39 10.12
CA MET A 342 -1.86 -14.03 10.65
C MET A 342 -3.16 -13.73 11.40
N VAL A 343 -4.32 -14.01 10.80
CA VAL A 343 -5.62 -13.78 11.46
C VAL A 343 -5.76 -14.68 12.67
N ALA A 344 -5.49 -15.99 12.54
CA ALA A 344 -5.59 -16.92 13.65
C ALA A 344 -4.67 -16.55 14.83
N GLY A 345 -3.44 -16.10 14.57
CA GLY A 345 -2.51 -15.71 15.64
C GLY A 345 -2.90 -14.40 16.32
N VAL A 346 -3.48 -13.45 15.57
CA VAL A 346 -4.06 -12.22 16.16
C VAL A 346 -5.29 -12.56 17.01
N ASP A 347 -6.14 -13.47 16.54
CA ASP A 347 -7.35 -13.88 17.28
C ASP A 347 -7.04 -14.63 18.58
N VAL A 348 -5.93 -15.39 18.64
CA VAL A 348 -5.42 -15.96 19.90
C VAL A 348 -5.20 -14.84 20.94
N VAL A 349 -4.54 -13.76 20.54
CA VAL A 349 -4.25 -12.64 21.47
C VAL A 349 -5.51 -11.81 21.76
N ARG A 350 -6.45 -11.67 20.82
CA ARG A 350 -7.77 -11.08 21.11
C ARG A 350 -8.50 -11.88 22.19
N GLY A 351 -8.47 -13.21 22.13
CA GLY A 351 -9.05 -14.09 23.15
C GLY A 351 -8.41 -13.91 24.53
N GLU A 352 -7.08 -13.80 24.58
CA GLU A 352 -6.33 -13.53 25.83
C GLU A 352 -6.73 -12.20 26.48
N LEU A 353 -7.10 -11.21 25.67
CA LEU A 353 -7.49 -9.87 26.14
C LEU A 353 -9.01 -9.71 26.32
N GLY A 354 -9.82 -10.73 26.01
CA GLY A 354 -11.29 -10.64 26.06
C GLY A 354 -11.90 -9.70 25.02
N LEU A 355 -11.29 -9.61 23.83
CA LEU A 355 -11.67 -8.71 22.73
C LEU A 355 -12.41 -9.41 21.57
N CYS A 356 -12.85 -10.66 21.77
CA CYS A 356 -13.53 -11.47 20.75
C CYS A 356 -15.00 -11.09 20.57
#